data_AF-A0A835TZ21-F1
#
_entry.id   AF-A0A835TZ21-F1
#
_cell.length_a   1.000
_cell.length_b   1.000
_cell.length_c   1.000
_cell.angle_alpha   90.00
_cell.angle_beta   90.00
_cell.angle_gamma   90.00
#
_symmetry.space_group_name_H-M   'P 1'
#
loop_
_entity.id
_entity.type
_entity.pdbx_description
1 polymer ?
#
loop_
_entity_poly.entity_id
_entity_poly.type
_entity_poly.pdbx_seq_one_letter_code
_entity_poly.pdbx_strand_id
1 'polypeptide(L)'
;MTGCSNWKRVLMVLNGLASSTKDIQHNTVHYGNYLKRLDGFDHQGIYHRLSTYTKMLFIREPFEKLVSAFRDKFEHPNNYYHPVFGKAIISRYRVNATKEALRTGSGVKFKEFIQYLLDVHRPVGMDIHWDHVNRLCSPCLIDYDFVGKFETHK
;
A
#
# COMPACT_ATOMS: atom_id res chain seq x y z
N MET A 1 3.32 0.28 5.91
CA MET A 1 3.28 -0.82 6.90
C MET A 1 2.92 -2.07 6.13
N THR A 2 3.51 -3.22 6.43
CA THR A 2 2.81 -4.47 6.10
C THR A 2 1.64 -4.66 7.06
N GLY A 3 0.62 -3.82 6.89
CA GLY A 3 -0.76 -4.23 7.10
C GLY A 3 -1.22 -5.05 5.90
N CYS A 4 -0.37 -5.95 5.39
CA CYS A 4 -0.83 -6.92 4.41
C CYS A 4 -1.90 -7.77 5.11
N SER A 5 -2.85 -8.28 4.34
CA SER A 5 -3.98 -9.04 4.89
C SER A 5 -3.50 -10.16 5.82
N ASN A 6 -2.31 -10.73 5.57
CA ASN A 6 -1.70 -11.75 6.41
C ASN A 6 -1.37 -11.28 7.83
N TRP A 7 -0.75 -10.11 8.02
CA TRP A 7 -0.46 -9.62 9.38
C TRP A 7 -1.72 -9.27 10.16
N LYS A 8 -2.73 -8.72 9.48
CA LYS A 8 -4.04 -8.51 10.11
C LYS A 8 -4.67 -9.84 10.56
N ARG A 9 -4.57 -10.90 9.74
CA ARG A 9 -5.03 -12.25 10.11
C ARG A 9 -4.28 -12.80 11.33
N VAL A 10 -2.96 -12.66 11.36
CA VAL A 10 -2.14 -13.08 12.53
C VAL A 10 -2.61 -12.34 13.79
N LEU A 11 -2.77 -11.02 13.72
CA LEU A 11 -3.26 -10.24 14.86
C LEU A 11 -4.67 -10.66 15.28
N MET A 12 -5.56 -10.99 14.35
CA MET A 12 -6.90 -11.48 14.68
C MET A 12 -6.85 -12.83 15.41
N VAL A 13 -6.00 -13.76 14.97
CA VAL A 13 -5.78 -15.04 15.67
C VAL A 13 -5.22 -14.81 17.08
N LEU A 14 -4.21 -13.95 17.22
CA LEU A 14 -3.63 -13.62 18.53
C LEU A 14 -4.62 -12.93 19.49
N ASN A 15 -5.62 -12.23 18.97
CA ASN A 15 -6.72 -11.65 19.75
C ASN A 15 -7.86 -12.65 20.03
N GLY A 16 -7.70 -13.93 19.69
CA GLY A 16 -8.71 -14.98 19.93
C GLY A 16 -9.91 -14.92 18.98
N LEU A 17 -9.83 -14.17 17.88
CA LEU A 17 -10.94 -14.01 16.94
C LEU A 17 -11.07 -15.16 15.92
N ALA A 18 -10.03 -15.99 15.79
CA ALA A 18 -10.03 -17.19 14.94
C ALA A 18 -8.98 -18.19 15.41
N SER A 19 -9.20 -19.48 15.11
CA SER A 19 -8.25 -20.58 15.36
C SER A 19 -7.04 -20.58 14.42
N SER A 20 -7.22 -20.14 13.18
CA SER A 20 -6.17 -20.12 12.17
C SER A 20 -6.31 -18.94 11.22
N THR A 21 -5.18 -18.47 10.67
CA THR A 21 -5.17 -17.41 9.66
C THR A 21 -5.86 -17.84 8.36
N LYS A 22 -5.97 -19.15 8.11
CA LYS A 22 -6.66 -19.72 6.94
C LYS A 22 -8.18 -19.59 7.03
N ASP A 23 -8.72 -19.52 8.25
CA ASP A 23 -10.16 -19.46 8.51
C ASP A 23 -10.73 -18.06 8.24
N ILE A 24 -9.85 -17.06 8.11
CA ILE A 24 -10.24 -15.66 7.98
C ILE A 24 -10.31 -15.25 6.50
N GLN A 25 -11.54 -15.12 6.00
CA GLN A 25 -11.80 -14.65 4.64
C GLN A 25 -11.23 -13.24 4.38
N HIS A 26 -10.85 -12.97 3.13
CA HIS A 26 -10.20 -11.72 2.76
C HIS A 26 -11.04 -10.48 3.13
N ASN A 27 -12.33 -10.46 2.82
CA ASN A 27 -13.20 -9.32 3.12
C ASN A 27 -13.31 -9.05 4.63
N THR A 28 -13.34 -10.10 5.45
CA THR A 28 -13.36 -10.02 6.92
C THR A 28 -12.16 -9.26 7.47
N VAL A 29 -10.96 -9.49 6.89
CA VAL A 29 -9.71 -8.82 7.26
C VAL A 29 -9.73 -7.32 6.96
N HIS A 30 -10.42 -6.92 5.89
CA HIS A 30 -10.40 -5.55 5.39
C HIS A 30 -11.56 -4.70 5.92
N TYR A 31 -12.74 -5.29 6.09
CA TYR A 31 -13.98 -4.55 6.36
C TYR A 31 -14.64 -4.90 7.70
N GLY A 32 -14.16 -5.93 8.39
CA GLY A 32 -14.79 -6.40 9.63
C GLY A 32 -14.53 -5.55 10.86
N ASN A 33 -13.69 -4.50 10.78
CA ASN A 33 -13.34 -3.60 11.88
C ASN A 33 -12.82 -4.28 13.16
N TYR A 34 -12.36 -5.53 13.06
CA TYR A 34 -11.84 -6.33 14.18
C TYR A 34 -10.56 -5.78 14.81
N LEU A 35 -9.83 -4.94 14.08
CA LEU A 35 -8.60 -4.32 14.56
C LEU A 35 -8.80 -2.80 14.59
N LYS A 36 -8.76 -2.24 15.80
CA LYS A 36 -8.86 -0.79 15.99
C LYS A 36 -7.56 -0.12 15.57
N ARG A 37 -7.66 0.86 14.68
CA ARG A 37 -6.51 1.67 14.24
C ARG A 37 -6.06 2.63 15.35
N LEU A 38 -4.79 3.01 15.32
CA LEU A 38 -4.20 3.93 16.31
C LEU A 38 -4.91 5.29 16.34
N ASP A 39 -5.30 5.81 15.16
CA ASP A 39 -6.05 7.06 15.01
C ASP A 39 -7.51 7.00 15.50
N GLY A 40 -7.98 5.82 15.92
CA GLY A 40 -9.28 5.67 16.59
C GLY A 40 -9.23 5.88 18.11
N PHE A 41 -8.07 6.19 18.68
CA PHE A 41 -7.90 6.48 20.12
C PHE A 41 -7.71 7.99 20.35
N ASP A 42 -7.97 8.44 21.58
CA ASP A 42 -7.65 9.79 22.01
C ASP A 42 -6.14 9.99 22.18
N HIS A 43 -5.71 11.23 22.43
CA HIS A 43 -4.28 11.54 22.56
C HIS A 43 -3.57 10.72 23.63
N GLN A 44 -4.21 10.52 24.80
CA GLN A 44 -3.64 9.69 25.87
C GLN A 44 -3.56 8.22 25.47
N GLY A 45 -4.60 7.69 24.83
CA GLY A 45 -4.63 6.30 24.36
C GLY A 45 -3.63 6.02 23.24
N ILE A 46 -3.37 7.00 22.37
CA ILE A 46 -2.31 6.93 21.35
C ILE A 46 -0.95 6.91 22.03
N TYR A 47 -0.66 7.87 22.91
CA TYR A 47 0.63 7.98 23.58
C TYR A 47 0.95 6.73 24.41
N HIS A 48 -0.02 6.25 25.19
CA HIS A 48 0.13 5.03 25.98
C HIS A 48 0.60 3.88 25.09
N ARG A 49 -0.12 3.58 24.00
CA ARG A 49 0.22 2.49 23.09
C ARG A 49 1.58 2.67 22.39
N LEU A 50 1.90 3.89 21.96
CA LEU A 50 3.22 4.17 21.38
C LEU A 50 4.35 3.91 22.39
N SER A 51 4.12 4.21 23.67
CA SER A 51 5.10 4.02 24.74
C SER A 51 5.20 2.59 25.30
N THR A 52 4.10 1.82 25.32
CA THR A 52 4.05 0.53 26.05
C THR A 52 3.92 -0.70 25.17
N TYR A 53 3.44 -0.58 23.93
CA TYR A 53 3.19 -1.76 23.08
C TYR A 53 4.41 -2.07 22.22
N THR A 54 4.60 -3.34 21.88
CA THR A 54 5.57 -3.75 20.87
C THR A 54 5.15 -3.27 19.48
N LYS A 55 6.04 -2.56 18.81
CA LYS A 55 5.84 -1.93 17.51
C LYS A 55 6.74 -2.62 16.49
N MET A 56 6.14 -3.17 15.45
CA MET A 56 6.85 -3.87 14.38
C MET A 56 6.62 -3.18 13.04
N LEU A 57 7.69 -2.96 12.28
CA LEU A 57 7.65 -2.50 10.91
C LEU A 57 8.30 -3.54 10.03
N PHE A 58 7.61 -3.98 8.97
CA PHE A 58 8.27 -4.75 7.93
C PHE A 58 8.27 -3.97 6.62
N ILE A 59 9.42 -3.98 5.95
CA ILE A 59 9.66 -3.31 4.69
C ILE A 59 9.96 -4.35 3.60
N ARG A 60 9.51 -4.06 2.38
CA ARG A 60 9.83 -4.85 1.18
C ARG A 60 10.86 -4.08 0.36
N GLU A 61 11.60 -4.79 -0.48
CA GLU A 61 12.51 -4.18 -1.44
C GLU A 61 11.70 -3.18 -2.33
N PRO A 62 12.15 -1.92 -2.44
CA PRO A 62 11.43 -0.88 -3.16
C PRO A 62 11.09 -1.21 -4.61
N PHE A 63 12.02 -1.78 -5.40
CA PHE A 63 11.77 -2.07 -6.81
C PHE A 63 10.77 -3.21 -7.00
N GLU A 64 10.87 -4.29 -6.23
CA GLU A 64 9.88 -5.38 -6.24
C GLU A 64 8.48 -4.86 -5.91
N LYS A 65 8.38 -3.96 -4.92
CA LYS A 65 7.10 -3.31 -4.55
C LYS A 65 6.53 -2.52 -5.73
N LEU A 66 7.34 -1.72 -6.42
CA LEU A 66 6.90 -0.90 -7.55
C LEU A 66 6.48 -1.74 -8.75
N VAL A 67 7.24 -2.78 -9.08
CA VAL A 67 6.90 -3.71 -10.17
C VAL A 67 5.60 -4.44 -9.83
N SER A 68 5.48 -4.99 -8.63
CA SER A 68 4.26 -5.67 -8.18
C SER A 68 3.04 -4.75 -8.25
N ALA A 69 3.17 -3.50 -7.80
CA ALA A 69 2.10 -2.52 -7.88
C ALA A 69 1.72 -2.19 -9.33
N PHE A 70 2.71 -2.01 -10.22
CA PHE A 70 2.43 -1.74 -11.63
C PHE A 70 1.65 -2.90 -12.28
N ARG A 71 2.12 -4.14 -12.10
CA ARG A 71 1.47 -5.33 -12.67
C ARG A 71 0.03 -5.48 -12.19
N ASP A 72 -0.17 -5.34 -10.89
CA ASP A 72 -1.49 -5.46 -10.26
C ASP A 72 -2.46 -4.36 -10.70
N LYS A 73 -1.97 -3.13 -10.90
CA LYS A 73 -2.85 -1.96 -11.16
C LYS A 73 -3.01 -1.59 -12.64
N PHE A 74 -2.07 -1.97 -13.51
CA PHE A 74 -2.02 -1.45 -14.89
C PHE A 74 -1.85 -2.50 -16.00
N GLU A 75 -1.44 -3.75 -15.71
CA GLU A 75 -1.32 -4.78 -16.77
C GLU A 75 -2.66 -5.41 -17.14
N HIS A 76 -3.64 -5.37 -16.25
CA HIS A 76 -4.97 -5.96 -16.45
C HIS A 76 -6.07 -4.89 -16.30
N PRO A 77 -7.26 -5.09 -16.91
CA PRO A 77 -8.35 -4.14 -16.78
C PRO A 77 -8.67 -3.79 -15.31
N ASN A 78 -8.56 -2.50 -14.98
CA ASN A 78 -8.82 -2.01 -13.64
C ASN A 78 -9.75 -0.79 -13.66
N ASN A 79 -10.97 -0.95 -13.16
CA ASN A 79 -12.03 0.07 -13.20
C ASN A 79 -11.75 1.30 -12.32
N TYR A 80 -10.78 1.23 -11.41
CA TYR A 80 -10.39 2.36 -10.56
C TYR A 80 -9.07 2.98 -11.03
N TYR A 81 -8.01 2.16 -11.15
CA TYR A 81 -6.68 2.67 -11.42
C TYR A 81 -6.52 3.20 -12.85
N HIS A 82 -7.16 2.60 -13.85
CA HIS A 82 -7.05 3.11 -15.23
C HIS A 82 -7.72 4.48 -15.37
N PRO A 83 -8.97 4.69 -14.92
CA PRO A 83 -9.59 6.02 -15.01
C PRO A 83 -8.90 7.09 -14.18
N VAL A 84 -8.47 6.78 -12.95
CA VAL A 84 -7.90 7.77 -12.02
C VAL A 84 -6.45 8.07 -12.33
N PHE A 85 -5.61 7.03 -12.41
CA PHE A 85 -4.17 7.19 -12.59
C PHE A 85 -3.75 7.02 -14.05
N GLY A 86 -4.25 5.98 -14.72
CA GLY A 86 -3.80 5.62 -16.06
C GLY A 86 -4.02 6.74 -17.08
N LYS A 87 -5.20 7.38 -17.06
CA LYS A 87 -5.49 8.55 -17.91
C LYS A 87 -4.50 9.69 -17.67
N ALA A 88 -4.26 10.03 -16.41
CA ALA A 88 -3.40 11.14 -16.02
C ALA A 88 -1.93 10.87 -16.42
N ILE A 89 -1.45 9.64 -16.19
CA ILE A 89 -0.11 9.21 -16.57
C ILE A 89 0.05 9.26 -18.09
N ILE A 90 -0.87 8.65 -18.85
CA ILE A 90 -0.80 8.63 -20.32
C ILE A 90 -0.87 10.05 -20.88
N SER A 91 -1.81 10.87 -20.42
CA SER A 91 -1.99 12.25 -20.88
C SER A 91 -0.74 13.11 -20.65
N ARG A 92 -0.03 12.90 -19.53
CA ARG A 92 1.15 13.69 -19.16
C ARG A 92 2.42 13.23 -19.85
N TYR A 93 2.65 11.92 -19.98
CA TYR A 93 3.97 11.37 -20.34
C TYR A 93 4.03 10.67 -21.70
N ARG A 94 2.90 10.34 -22.33
CA ARG A 94 2.89 9.64 -23.63
C ARG A 94 2.84 10.62 -24.79
N VAL A 95 3.94 10.70 -25.54
CA VAL A 95 3.95 11.38 -26.85
C VAL A 95 3.10 10.57 -27.83
N ASN A 96 2.11 11.20 -28.46
CA ASN A 96 1.18 10.60 -29.44
C ASN A 96 0.27 9.50 -28.86
N ALA A 97 -0.36 9.76 -27.72
CA ALA A 97 -1.37 8.85 -27.16
C ALA A 97 -2.59 8.70 -28.10
N THR A 98 -3.09 7.46 -28.26
CA THR A 98 -4.33 7.22 -29.01
C THR A 98 -5.52 7.80 -28.25
N LYS A 99 -6.57 8.18 -28.98
CA LYS A 99 -7.84 8.66 -28.39
C LYS A 99 -8.41 7.63 -27.40
N GLU A 100 -8.28 6.34 -27.69
CA GLU A 100 -8.72 5.27 -26.82
C GLU A 100 -7.91 5.19 -25.51
N ALA A 101 -6.58 5.29 -25.59
CA ALA A 101 -5.72 5.28 -24.40
C ALA A 101 -6.02 6.48 -23.50
N LEU A 102 -6.24 7.67 -24.07
CA LEU A 102 -6.65 8.86 -23.32
C LEU A 102 -8.05 8.71 -22.71
N ARG A 103 -8.99 8.06 -23.42
CA ARG A 103 -10.37 7.85 -22.95
C ARG A 103 -10.47 6.79 -21.86
N THR A 104 -9.65 5.75 -21.90
CA THR A 104 -9.74 4.59 -21.00
C THR A 104 -8.72 4.64 -19.87
N GLY A 105 -7.54 5.21 -20.13
CA GLY A 105 -6.38 5.11 -19.25
C GLY A 105 -5.69 3.73 -19.30
N SER A 106 -6.09 2.86 -20.22
CA SER A 106 -5.53 1.51 -20.36
C SER A 106 -4.18 1.52 -21.06
N GLY A 107 -3.36 0.52 -20.75
CA GLY A 107 -2.08 0.28 -21.41
C GLY A 107 -0.99 1.25 -21.01
N VAL A 108 -1.01 1.75 -19.76
CA VAL A 108 0.12 2.51 -19.18
C VAL A 108 1.40 1.69 -19.32
N LYS A 109 2.49 2.31 -19.74
CA LYS A 109 3.80 1.66 -19.82
C LYS A 109 4.56 1.82 -18.51
N PHE A 110 5.38 0.84 -18.15
CA PHE A 110 6.18 0.90 -16.93
C PHE A 110 7.07 2.16 -16.87
N LYS A 111 7.68 2.55 -17.99
CA LYS A 111 8.46 3.81 -18.08
C LYS A 111 7.64 5.05 -17.71
N GLU A 112 6.40 5.14 -18.18
CA GLU A 112 5.50 6.27 -17.89
C GLU A 112 5.10 6.28 -16.41
N PHE A 113 4.88 5.09 -15.83
CA PHE A 113 4.67 4.93 -14.40
C PHE A 113 5.88 5.39 -13.58
N ILE A 114 7.10 5.04 -13.97
CA ILE A 114 8.32 5.52 -13.29
C ILE A 114 8.46 7.05 -13.43
N GLN A 115 8.24 7.62 -14.62
CA GLN A 115 8.25 9.08 -14.81
C GLN A 115 7.25 9.77 -13.88
N TYR A 116 6.05 9.20 -13.75
CA TYR A 116 5.03 9.67 -12.82
C TYR A 116 5.49 9.65 -11.35
N LEU A 117 6.19 8.62 -10.90
CA LEU A 117 6.69 8.53 -9.53
C LEU A 117 7.80 9.53 -9.23
N LEU A 118 8.57 9.92 -10.24
CA LEU A 118 9.68 10.87 -10.12
C LEU A 118 9.23 12.34 -10.29
N ASP A 119 8.09 12.60 -10.92
CA ASP A 119 7.59 13.97 -11.14
C ASP A 119 7.09 14.61 -9.83
N VAL A 120 7.73 15.67 -9.35
CA VAL A 120 7.26 16.43 -8.17
C VAL A 120 5.94 17.16 -8.41
N HIS A 121 5.60 17.43 -9.67
CA HIS A 121 4.35 18.04 -10.13
C HIS A 121 3.41 17.03 -10.78
N ARG A 122 3.52 15.76 -10.38
CA ARG A 122 2.69 14.66 -10.87
C ARG A 122 1.20 15.03 -10.87
N PRO A 123 0.45 14.60 -11.91
CA PRO A 123 -0.94 15.01 -12.10
C PRO A 123 -1.92 14.42 -11.08
N VAL A 124 -1.54 13.35 -10.39
CA VAL A 124 -2.33 12.69 -9.34
C VAL A 124 -1.41 12.35 -8.17
N GLY A 125 -1.87 12.53 -6.93
CA GLY A 125 -1.08 12.23 -5.72
C GLY A 125 -0.68 10.75 -5.59
N MET A 126 0.17 10.43 -4.62
CA MET A 126 0.64 9.07 -4.38
C MET A 126 -0.46 8.14 -3.87
N ASP A 127 -0.43 6.89 -4.31
CA ASP A 127 -1.23 5.79 -3.76
C ASP A 127 -0.38 4.99 -2.76
N ILE A 128 -1.03 4.41 -1.74
CA ILE A 128 -0.38 3.60 -0.70
C ILE A 128 0.51 2.46 -1.24
N HIS A 129 0.22 1.93 -2.43
CA HIS A 129 0.96 0.83 -3.06
C HIS A 129 2.32 1.27 -3.61
N TRP A 130 2.56 2.56 -3.84
CA TRP A 130 3.86 3.09 -4.29
C TRP A 130 4.34 4.30 -3.49
N ASP A 131 3.63 4.69 -2.44
CA ASP A 131 4.10 5.70 -1.49
C ASP A 131 5.29 5.20 -0.65
N HIS A 132 6.10 6.16 -0.20
CA HIS A 132 7.30 5.92 0.56
C HIS A 132 6.95 5.42 1.97
N VAL A 133 7.74 4.44 2.45
CA VAL A 133 7.60 3.93 3.82
C VAL A 133 7.73 5.07 4.85
N ASN A 134 8.60 6.05 4.57
CA ASN A 134 8.79 7.19 5.44
C ASN A 134 7.51 7.96 5.71
N ARG A 135 6.67 8.14 4.67
CA ARG A 135 5.38 8.81 4.80
C ARG A 135 4.30 7.91 5.42
N LEU A 136 4.31 6.63 5.07
CA LEU A 136 3.27 5.69 5.53
C LEU A 136 3.47 5.19 6.97
N CYS A 137 4.70 5.26 7.50
CA CYS A 137 5.07 4.61 8.75
C CYS A 137 5.87 5.51 9.68
N SER A 138 6.36 6.66 9.21
CA SER A 138 7.15 7.58 10.01
C SER A 138 8.25 6.89 10.84
N PRO A 139 9.11 6.04 10.23
CA PRO A 139 10.14 5.29 10.95
C PRO A 139 11.18 6.19 11.63
N CYS A 140 11.23 7.47 11.28
CA CYS A 140 12.07 8.47 11.95
C CYS A 140 11.41 9.07 13.21
N LEU A 141 10.09 8.93 13.37
CA LEU A 141 9.32 9.50 14.49
C LEU A 141 8.79 8.43 15.45
N ILE A 142 8.59 7.20 14.96
CA ILE A 142 8.13 6.07 15.76
C ILE A 142 9.34 5.19 16.04
N ASP A 143 9.62 4.97 17.32
CA ASP A 143 10.63 4.00 17.76
C ASP A 143 10.06 2.60 17.56
N TYR A 144 10.55 1.83 16.59
CA TYR A 144 10.06 0.48 16.31
C TYR A 144 10.93 -0.54 17.02
N ASP A 145 10.33 -1.39 17.84
CA ASP A 145 11.02 -2.49 18.53
C ASP A 145 11.63 -3.49 17.54
N PHE A 146 10.99 -3.70 16.38
CA PHE A 146 11.51 -4.56 15.32
C PHE A 146 11.30 -3.95 13.92
N VAL A 147 12.35 -3.93 13.11
CA VAL A 147 12.29 -3.57 11.69
C VAL A 147 12.76 -4.75 10.82
N GLY A 148 11.82 -5.48 10.22
CA GLY A 148 12.10 -6.64 9.37
C GLY A 148 12.15 -6.28 7.87
N LYS A 149 13.00 -6.96 7.10
CA LYS A 149 12.99 -6.92 5.63
C LYS A 149 12.40 -8.21 5.06
N PHE A 150 11.60 -8.10 4.00
CA PHE A 150 10.97 -9.25 3.33
C PHE A 150 11.86 -9.94 2.29
N GLU A 151 13.18 -9.76 2.32
CA GLU A 151 14.08 -10.35 1.33
C GLU A 151 14.22 -11.87 1.53
N THR A 152 13.50 -12.61 0.69
CA THR A 152 13.66 -14.03 0.30
C THR A 152 13.90 -15.06 1.40
N HIS A 153 12.85 -15.80 1.76
CA HIS A 153 13.01 -17.24 1.91
C HIS A 153 13.48 -17.81 0.57
N LYS A 154 14.74 -18.22 0.49
CA LYS A 154 15.11 -19.39 -0.32
C LYS A 154 14.81 -20.63 0.49
#